data_AF-A0A4V3CSG4-F1
#
_entry.id   AF-A0A4V3CSG4-F1
#
_cell.length_a   1.000
_cell.length_b   1.000
_cell.length_c   1.000
_cell.angle_alpha   90.00
_cell.angle_beta   90.00
_cell.angle_gamma   90.00
#
_symmetry.space_group_name_H-M   'P 1'
#
loop_
_entity.id
_entity.type
_entity.pdbx_description
1 polymer ?
#
loop_
_entity_poly.entity_id
_entity_poly.type
_entity_poly.pdbx_seq_one_letter_code
_entity_poly.pdbx_strand_id
1 'polypeptide(L)'
;MVRQADGSLRVFHNVCRHRGMALATEPRQALRSITCPRHGWSYALDGALRHTTHVVGEGQYRCPGFEASELGLVEVRSARWNDFVLVNLDGRAPPLREHIAPLCDLLDGIELEGLRLIAAWQHHYPGN
;
A
#
# COMPACT_ATOMS: atom_id res chain seq x y z
N MET A 1 2.70 -0.14 -1.26
CA MET A 1 3.07 0.93 -0.31
C MET A 1 3.15 2.25 -1.05
N VAL A 2 2.63 3.32 -0.46
CA VAL A 2 2.57 4.66 -1.07
C VAL A 2 2.95 5.68 0.00
N ARG A 3 3.91 6.56 -0.32
CA ARG A 3 4.25 7.71 0.51
C ARG A 3 3.23 8.82 0.30
N GLN A 4 2.69 9.33 1.40
CA GLN A 4 1.73 10.43 1.41
C GLN A 4 2.47 11.78 1.44
N ALA A 5 1.72 12.86 1.18
CA ALA A 5 2.28 14.21 1.15
C ALA A 5 2.79 14.69 2.53
N ASP A 6 2.19 14.21 3.62
CA ASP A 6 2.61 14.48 5.00
C ASP A 6 3.81 13.62 5.45
N GLY A 7 4.37 12.81 4.54
CA GLY A 7 5.48 11.90 4.81
C GLY A 7 5.06 10.56 5.43
N SER A 8 3.79 10.38 5.82
CA SER A 8 3.25 9.10 6.27
C SER A 8 3.25 8.06 5.15
N LEU A 9 3.11 6.79 5.53
CA LEU A 9 3.07 5.67 4.60
C LEU A 9 1.72 4.97 4.71
N ARG A 10 1.13 4.64 3.56
CA ARG A 10 -0.06 3.79 3.47
C ARG A 10 0.23 2.55 2.64
N VAL A 11 -0.39 1.44 2.98
CA VAL A 11 -0.21 0.16 2.30
C VAL A 11 -1.57 -0.32 1.85
N PHE A 12 -1.66 -0.76 0.60
CA PHE A 12 -2.91 -1.22 0.01
C PHE A 12 -2.68 -2.57 -0.65
N HIS A 13 -3.73 -3.38 -0.73
CA HIS A 13 -3.72 -4.51 -1.65
C HIS A 13 -3.52 -3.99 -3.09
N ASN A 14 -2.57 -4.59 -3.81
CA ASN A 14 -2.26 -4.25 -5.20
C ASN A 14 -3.28 -4.87 -6.17
N VAL A 15 -4.56 -4.58 -5.94
CA VAL A 15 -5.69 -5.21 -6.62
C VAL A 15 -6.72 -4.15 -6.99
N CYS A 16 -6.94 -3.98 -8.29
CA CYS A 16 -7.99 -3.09 -8.78
C CYS A 16 -9.37 -3.58 -8.33
N ARG A 17 -10.17 -2.69 -7.73
CA ARG A 17 -11.52 -2.98 -7.25
C ARG A 17 -12.55 -3.27 -8.35
N HIS A 18 -12.20 -3.04 -9.62
CA HIS A 18 -13.08 -3.37 -10.74
C HIS A 18 -13.06 -4.86 -11.09
N ARG A 19 -11.91 -5.41 -11.54
CA ARG A 19 -11.78 -6.82 -11.97
C ARG A 19 -10.47 -7.47 -11.54
N GLY A 20 -9.93 -7.05 -10.39
CA GLY A 20 -8.82 -7.73 -9.73
C GLY A 20 -7.44 -7.59 -10.37
N MET A 21 -7.26 -6.72 -11.37
CA MET A 21 -5.97 -6.53 -12.03
C MET A 21 -4.94 -5.93 -11.07
N ALA A 22 -3.68 -6.38 -11.15
CA ALA A 22 -2.56 -5.74 -10.47
C ALA A 22 -2.40 -4.28 -10.95
N LEU A 23 -2.22 -3.35 -10.02
CA LEU A 23 -2.13 -1.91 -10.31
C LEU A 23 -0.70 -1.48 -10.62
N ALA A 24 0.28 -2.08 -9.95
CA ALA A 24 1.70 -1.87 -10.18
C ALA A 24 2.46 -3.20 -10.14
N THR A 25 3.08 -3.60 -11.23
CA THR A 25 3.94 -4.79 -11.29
C THR A 25 5.40 -4.47 -10.96
N GLU A 26 5.77 -3.20 -11.08
CA GLU A 26 7.12 -2.68 -10.84
C GLU A 26 7.07 -1.50 -9.87
N PRO A 27 8.15 -1.22 -9.12
CA PRO A 27 8.29 -0.01 -8.33
C PRO A 27 8.10 1.26 -9.18
N ARG A 28 7.47 2.28 -8.61
CA ARG A 28 7.23 3.56 -9.28
C ARG A 28 7.53 4.72 -8.35
N GLN A 29 7.96 5.84 -8.93
CA GLN A 29 8.28 7.07 -8.21
C GLN A 29 7.49 8.25 -8.80
N ALA A 30 7.34 9.33 -8.03
CA ALA A 30 6.70 10.59 -8.45
C ALA A 30 5.29 10.43 -9.07
N LEU A 31 4.53 9.42 -8.61
CA LEU A 31 3.16 9.21 -9.08
C LEU A 31 2.22 10.29 -8.56
N ARG A 32 1.30 10.74 -9.41
CA ARG A 32 0.16 11.60 -9.00
C ARG A 32 -1.10 10.79 -8.70
N SER A 33 -1.21 9.60 -9.29
CA SER A 33 -2.33 8.67 -9.13
C SER A 33 -1.86 7.24 -9.41
N ILE A 34 -2.68 6.28 -9.00
CA ILE A 34 -2.52 4.85 -9.28
C ILE A 34 -3.59 4.48 -10.30
N THR A 35 -3.20 4.23 -11.55
CA THR A 35 -4.16 3.92 -12.61
C THR A 35 -4.04 2.46 -13.03
N CYS A 36 -5.17 1.76 -13.01
CA CYS A 36 -5.27 0.37 -13.45
C CYS A 36 -4.94 0.26 -14.95
N PRO A 37 -3.97 -0.58 -15.35
CA PRO A 37 -3.52 -0.66 -16.74
C PRO A 37 -4.56 -1.27 -17.68
N ARG A 38 -5.56 -1.99 -17.15
CA ARG A 38 -6.56 -2.68 -17.98
C ARG A 38 -7.66 -1.75 -18.47
N HIS A 39 -8.38 -1.13 -17.54
CA HIS A 39 -9.55 -0.32 -17.89
C HIS A 39 -9.37 1.17 -17.59
N GLY A 40 -8.33 1.59 -16.86
CA GLY A 40 -8.11 3.01 -16.57
C GLY A 40 -8.80 3.54 -15.30
N TRP A 41 -9.37 2.67 -14.45
CA TRP A 41 -9.79 3.09 -13.11
C TRP A 41 -8.60 3.68 -12.35
N SER A 42 -8.79 4.88 -11.80
CA SER A 42 -7.71 5.65 -11.19
C SER A 42 -8.03 5.96 -9.73
N TYR A 43 -7.05 5.70 -8.88
CA TYR A 43 -7.09 5.92 -7.44
C TYR A 43 -6.11 7.03 -7.08
N ALA A 44 -6.46 7.85 -6.11
CA ALA A 44 -5.51 8.76 -5.49
C ALA A 44 -4.48 7.98 -4.65
N LEU A 45 -3.41 8.66 -4.23
CA LEU A 45 -2.36 8.07 -3.41
C LEU A 45 -2.83 7.66 -2.01
N ASP A 46 -3.96 8.23 -1.57
CA ASP A 46 -4.73 7.86 -0.38
C ASP A 46 -5.65 6.64 -0.60
N GLY A 47 -5.59 6.00 -1.77
CA GLY A 47 -6.41 4.85 -2.14
C GLY A 47 -7.85 5.18 -2.53
N ALA A 48 -8.31 6.43 -2.43
CA ALA A 48 -9.66 6.80 -2.82
C ALA A 48 -9.85 6.65 -4.33
N LEU A 49 -10.97 6.06 -4.77
CA LEU A 49 -11.32 5.98 -6.18
C LEU A 49 -11.66 7.37 -6.71
N ARG A 50 -10.94 7.84 -7.72
CA ARG A 50 -11.09 9.20 -8.29
C ARG A 50 -11.75 9.19 -9.64
N HIS A 51 -11.41 8.22 -10.48
CA HIS A 51 -11.94 8.13 -11.82
C HIS A 51 -12.25 6.69 -12.20
N THR A 52 -13.37 6.53 -12.90
CA THR A 52 -13.86 5.28 -13.43
C THR A 52 -14.09 5.47 -14.92
N THR A 53 -13.99 4.39 -15.65
CA THR A 53 -14.21 4.33 -17.09
C THR A 53 -15.21 3.21 -17.35
N HIS A 54 -16.16 3.48 -18.24
CA HIS A 54 -17.08 2.49 -18.80
C HIS A 54 -17.72 1.54 -17.76
N VAL A 55 -18.32 2.11 -16.71
CA VAL A 55 -18.94 1.33 -15.62
C VAL A 55 -20.17 0.58 -16.13
N VAL A 56 -20.95 1.17 -17.04
CA VAL A 56 -22.14 0.54 -17.65
C VAL A 56 -22.03 0.43 -19.18
N GLY A 57 -21.35 1.39 -19.82
CA GLY A 57 -21.22 1.46 -21.27
C GLY A 57 -20.29 2.59 -21.69
N GLU A 58 -20.19 2.84 -22.99
CA GLU A 58 -19.34 3.91 -23.51
C GLU A 58 -19.77 5.29 -22.97
N GLY A 59 -18.81 6.06 -22.45
CA GLY A 59 -19.07 7.38 -21.83
C GLY A 59 -19.81 7.36 -20.48
N GLN A 60 -20.16 6.19 -19.94
CA GLN A 60 -20.91 6.08 -18.68
C GLN A 60 -19.99 5.68 -17.52
N TYR A 61 -19.69 6.65 -16.67
CA TYR A 61 -18.72 6.51 -15.58
C TYR A 61 -19.35 6.15 -14.23
N ARG A 62 -20.68 6.21 -14.10
CA ARG A 62 -21.43 5.88 -12.89
C ARG A 62 -22.79 5.28 -13.25
N CYS A 63 -23.42 4.59 -12.30
CA CYS A 63 -24.78 4.11 -12.43
C CYS A 63 -25.53 4.19 -11.09
N PRO A 64 -26.87 4.05 -11.10
CA PRO A 64 -27.63 3.93 -9.86
C PRO A 64 -27.07 2.80 -8.97
N GLY A 65 -26.79 3.10 -7.70
CA GLY A 65 -26.16 2.17 -6.76
C GLY A 65 -24.64 2.09 -6.83
N PHE A 66 -23.99 2.90 -7.68
CA PHE A 66 -22.52 3.01 -7.72
C PHE A 66 -22.01 4.01 -6.69
N GLU A 67 -21.51 3.52 -5.56
CA GLU A 67 -20.88 4.33 -4.52
C GLU A 67 -19.35 4.28 -4.62
N ALA A 68 -18.75 5.30 -5.25
CA ALA A 68 -17.30 5.36 -5.47
C ALA A 68 -16.49 5.31 -4.15
N SER A 69 -17.06 5.83 -3.06
CA SER A 69 -16.47 5.80 -1.72
C SER A 69 -16.25 4.39 -1.18
N GLU A 70 -17.05 3.40 -1.60
CA GLU A 70 -16.95 2.01 -1.16
C GLU A 70 -15.94 1.20 -1.98
N LEU A 71 -15.50 1.77 -3.11
CA LEU A 71 -14.66 1.12 -4.11
C LEU A 71 -13.24 1.68 -4.16
N GLY A 72 -12.80 2.35 -3.09
CA GLY A 72 -11.39 2.68 -2.85
C GLY A 72 -10.51 1.43 -2.67
N LEU A 73 -9.20 1.60 -2.75
CA LEU A 73 -8.26 0.52 -2.48
C LEU A 73 -8.42 0.02 -1.03
N VAL A 74 -8.34 -1.29 -0.84
CA VAL A 74 -8.37 -1.89 0.50
C VAL A 74 -7.02 -1.64 1.17
N GLU A 75 -7.04 -0.82 2.21
CA GLU A 75 -5.87 -0.55 3.03
C GLU A 75 -5.52 -1.76 3.88
N VAL A 76 -4.22 -2.03 3.98
CA VAL A 76 -3.64 -3.03 4.86
C VAL A 76 -2.98 -2.29 6.01
N ARG A 77 -3.33 -2.68 7.24
CA ARG A 77 -2.75 -2.06 8.43
C ARG A 77 -1.24 -2.18 8.38
N SER A 78 -0.54 -1.07 8.57
CA SER A 78 0.91 -1.03 8.59
C SER A 78 1.42 -0.17 9.74
N ALA A 79 2.68 -0.37 10.10
CA ALA A 79 3.38 0.44 11.07
C ALA A 79 4.84 0.61 10.64
N ARG A 80 5.41 1.77 10.98
CA ARG A 80 6.82 2.07 10.76
C ARG A 80 7.59 1.92 12.06
N TRP A 81 8.75 1.28 11.99
CA TRP A 81 9.76 1.26 13.05
C TRP A 81 11.13 1.44 12.40
N ASN A 82 11.78 2.58 12.65
CA ASN A 82 12.96 3.04 11.90
C ASN A 82 12.69 3.04 10.38
N ASP A 83 13.53 2.38 9.60
CA ASP A 83 13.36 2.21 8.15
C ASP A 83 12.52 0.98 7.75
N PHE A 84 12.06 0.21 8.74
CA PHE A 84 11.19 -0.93 8.50
C PHE A 84 9.73 -0.51 8.41
N VAL A 85 9.05 -1.05 7.40
CA VAL A 85 7.60 -0.94 7.24
C VAL A 85 7.04 -2.34 7.38
N LEU A 86 6.31 -2.56 8.48
CA LEU A 86 5.69 -3.84 8.78
C LEU A 86 4.21 -3.77 8.44
N VAL A 87 3.69 -4.88 7.94
CA VAL A 87 2.32 -5.00 7.46
C VAL A 87 1.62 -6.08 8.26
N ASN A 88 0.42 -5.76 8.73
CA ASN A 88 -0.49 -6.69 9.38
C ASN A 88 -1.70 -6.94 8.47
N LEU A 89 -1.75 -8.13 7.87
CA LEU A 89 -2.79 -8.53 6.92
C LEU A 89 -4.15 -8.79 7.56
N ASP A 90 -4.20 -9.26 8.81
CA ASP A 90 -5.47 -9.52 9.51
C ASP A 90 -6.05 -8.27 10.17
N GLY A 91 -5.21 -7.27 10.43
CA GLY A 91 -5.55 -6.01 11.09
C GLY A 91 -5.83 -6.10 12.59
N ARG A 92 -5.84 -7.30 13.18
CA ARG A 92 -6.28 -7.62 14.55
C ARG A 92 -5.16 -7.69 15.57
N ALA A 93 -3.91 -7.89 15.13
CA ALA A 93 -2.77 -7.90 16.06
C ALA A 93 -2.66 -6.61 16.90
N PRO A 94 -2.02 -6.67 18.08
CA PRO A 94 -1.72 -5.48 18.90
C PRO A 94 -0.90 -4.42 18.13
N PRO A 95 -0.80 -3.18 18.64
CA PRO A 95 0.10 -2.18 18.09
C PRO A 95 1.52 -2.73 17.94
N LEU A 96 2.19 -2.39 16.83
CA LEU A 96 3.54 -2.92 16.54
C LEU A 96 4.49 -2.76 17.73
N ARG A 97 4.51 -1.58 18.36
CA ARG A 97 5.41 -1.27 19.49
C ARG A 97 5.26 -2.23 20.67
N GLU A 98 4.05 -2.71 20.94
CA GLU A 98 3.80 -3.70 21.99
C GLU A 98 4.36 -5.06 21.57
N HIS A 99 4.12 -5.45 20.33
CA HIS A 99 4.61 -6.73 19.79
C HIS A 99 6.14 -6.83 19.74
N ILE A 100 6.82 -5.72 19.43
CA ILE A 100 8.30 -5.69 19.30
C ILE A 100 9.01 -5.13 20.53
N ALA A 101 8.33 -4.95 21.68
CA ALA A 101 8.94 -4.37 22.88
C ALA A 101 10.28 -5.05 23.28
N PRO A 102 10.40 -6.40 23.32
CA PRO A 102 11.66 -7.04 23.66
C PRO A 102 12.80 -6.73 22.68
N LEU A 103 12.47 -6.50 21.40
CA LEU A 103 13.45 -6.14 20.38
C LEU A 103 13.88 -4.67 20.53
N CYS A 104 12.97 -3.78 20.92
CA CYS A 104 13.31 -2.40 21.25
C CYS A 104 14.28 -2.36 22.44
N ASP A 105 14.03 -3.13 23.49
CA ASP A 105 14.90 -3.20 24.68
C ASP A 105 16.29 -3.74 24.33
N LEU A 106 16.35 -4.78 23.47
CA LEU A 106 17.62 -5.37 23.02
C LEU A 106 18.48 -4.39 22.22
N LEU A 107 17.86 -3.52 21.43
CA LEU A 107 18.54 -2.59 20.54
C LEU A 107 18.67 -1.18 21.13
N ASP A 108 18.36 -1.03 22.42
CA ASP A 108 18.50 0.25 23.11
C ASP A 108 19.95 0.75 23.03
N GLY A 109 20.10 2.06 22.78
CA GLY A 109 21.40 2.70 22.55
C GLY A 109 21.99 2.55 21.14
N ILE A 110 21.37 1.81 20.23
CA ILE A 110 21.77 1.75 18.81
C ILE A 110 21.04 2.84 18.02
N GLU A 111 21.78 3.69 17.29
CA GLU A 111 21.22 4.75 16.44
C GLU A 111 20.63 4.18 15.13
N LEU A 112 19.47 3.52 15.23
CA LEU A 112 18.81 2.87 14.09
C LEU A 112 18.23 3.87 13.09
N GLU A 113 17.89 5.10 13.51
CA GLU A 113 17.31 6.13 12.64
C GLU A 113 18.33 6.72 11.65
N GLY A 114 19.62 6.66 11.98
CA GLY A 114 20.70 7.13 11.10
C GLY A 114 21.09 6.13 10.02
N LEU A 115 20.58 4.90 10.09
CA LEU A 115 20.87 3.86 9.11
C LEU A 115 20.32 4.23 7.73
N ARG A 116 21.01 3.78 6.68
CA ARG A 116 20.56 3.96 5.31
C ARG A 116 20.76 2.67 4.54
N LEU A 117 19.76 2.31 3.74
CA LEU A 117 19.89 1.19 2.81
C LEU A 117 20.94 1.54 1.74
N ILE A 118 22.08 0.85 1.77
CA ILE A 118 23.15 1.01 0.78
C ILE A 118 22.98 0.05 -0.40
N ALA A 119 22.56 -1.19 -0.13
CA ALA A 119 22.33 -2.21 -1.13
C ALA A 119 21.35 -3.26 -0.61
N ALA A 120 20.67 -3.94 -1.54
CA ALA A 120 19.80 -5.07 -1.25
C ALA A 120 20.12 -6.19 -2.25
N TRP A 121 20.10 -7.42 -1.77
CA TRP A 121 20.29 -8.62 -2.58
C TRP A 121 19.16 -9.61 -2.29
N GLN A 122 18.72 -10.31 -3.32
CA GLN A 122 17.72 -11.35 -3.20
C GLN A 122 18.32 -12.66 -3.71
N HIS A 123 18.23 -13.71 -2.90
CA HIS A 123 18.62 -15.05 -3.28
C HIS A 123 17.44 -15.99 -3.04
N HIS A 124 17.21 -16.92 -3.96
CA HIS A 124 16.17 -17.93 -3.81
C HIS A 124 16.80 -19.22 -3.28
N TYR A 125 16.49 -19.54 -2.03
CA TYR A 125 16.87 -20.81 -1.43
C TYR A 125 15.75 -21.84 -1.66
N PRO A 126 16.04 -23.01 -2.23
CA PRO A 126 15.05 -24.08 -2.30
C PRO A 126 14.83 -24.68 -0.91
N GLY A 127 13.65 -24.48 -0.33
CA GLY A 127 13.28 -24.94 1.01
C GLY A 127 12.00 -24.28 1.51
N ASN A 128 11.54 -24.70 2.70
CA ASN A 128 10.57 -23.96 3.51
C ASN A 128 11.31 -23.07 4.52
#